data_AF-A0A8S3JEF0-F1
#
_entry.id   AF-A0A8S3JEF0-F1
#
_cell.length_a   1.000
_cell.length_b   1.000
_cell.length_c   1.000
_cell.angle_alpha   90.00
_cell.angle_beta   90.00
_cell.angle_gamma   90.00
#
_symmetry.space_group_name_H-M   'P 1'
#
loop_
_entity.id
_entity.type
_entity.pdbx_description
1 polymer ?
#
loop_
_entity_poly.entity_id
_entity_poly.type
_entity_poly.pdbx_seq_one_letter_code
_entity_poly.pdbx_strand_id
1 'polypeptide(L)'
;MKIQIKLPDHDFAIATKHKLIPSVYGACIINDERVSYSGPTFAAVRSGKHDHSSAIAHANDFDTLVQLPEFEKVALLDGTVKPVVILSVDGGPDENPRYPKTIEAATSIFKKYNLDALFIVTNAPGRSAFNEVERRMAPLSHELSGLILPYDYYSNHLDDSGKTIDDALERRNFQRA
;
A
#
# COMPACT_ATOMS: atom_id res chain seq x y z
N MET A 1 8.74 36.24 8.79
CA MET A 1 7.68 35.25 9.08
C MET A 1 7.68 34.23 7.95
N LYS A 2 8.18 33.00 8.18
CA LYS A 2 8.17 31.93 7.15
C LYS A 2 6.77 31.30 7.16
N ILE A 3 5.99 31.51 6.11
CA ILE A 3 4.72 30.82 5.93
C ILE A 3 5.07 29.37 5.56
N GLN A 4 4.83 28.44 6.48
CA GLN A 4 4.96 27.01 6.23
C GLN A 4 3.59 26.52 5.75
N ILE A 5 3.43 26.37 4.45
CA ILE A 5 2.21 25.79 3.87
C ILE A 5 2.20 24.30 4.25
N LYS A 6 1.30 23.92 5.15
CA LYS A 6 1.07 22.52 5.53
C LYS A 6 -0.10 22.02 4.69
N LEU A 7 0.19 21.17 3.72
CA LEU A 7 -0.87 20.47 2.99
C LEU A 7 -1.52 19.46 3.95
N PRO A 8 -2.86 19.37 3.98
CA PRO A 8 -3.54 18.36 4.78
C PRO A 8 -3.16 16.97 4.28
N ASP A 9 -3.01 16.05 5.23
CA ASP A 9 -2.72 14.65 4.96
C ASP A 9 -3.87 13.99 4.21
N HIS A 10 -3.54 12.99 3.41
CA HIS A 10 -4.44 12.31 2.49
C HIS A 10 -5.33 11.23 3.14
N ASP A 11 -5.27 11.11 4.47
CA ASP A 11 -6.16 10.29 5.29
C ASP A 11 -7.59 10.88 5.31
N PHE A 12 -8.26 10.90 4.16
CA PHE A 12 -9.58 11.52 3.96
C PHE A 12 -10.76 10.74 4.55
N ALA A 13 -10.54 9.62 5.26
CA ALA A 13 -11.62 8.76 5.75
C ALA A 13 -11.52 8.45 7.26
N ILE A 14 -12.05 9.36 8.08
CA ILE A 14 -12.50 9.09 9.46
C ILE A 14 -13.92 8.47 9.39
N ALA A 15 -14.07 7.38 8.67
CA ALA A 15 -15.31 6.59 8.69
C ALA A 15 -15.14 5.48 9.74
N THR A 16 -16.04 5.44 10.74
CA THR A 16 -16.03 4.46 11.84
C THR A 16 -16.62 3.09 11.48
N LYS A 17 -16.99 2.88 10.20
CA LYS A 17 -17.79 1.74 9.69
C LYS A 17 -17.18 1.22 8.39
N HIS A 18 -17.80 0.23 7.73
CA HIS A 18 -17.39 -0.44 6.47
C HIS A 18 -16.34 0.35 5.65
N LYS A 19 -15.05 0.13 5.96
CA LYS A 19 -13.93 0.92 5.44
C LYS A 19 -13.14 0.06 4.46
N LEU A 20 -12.84 0.61 3.29
CA LEU A 20 -11.86 0.06 2.36
C LEU A 20 -10.60 0.90 2.42
N ILE A 21 -9.45 0.24 2.46
CA ILE A 21 -8.13 0.87 2.54
C ILE A 21 -7.32 0.41 1.33
N PRO A 22 -6.96 1.31 0.41
CA PRO A 22 -6.03 0.98 -0.65
C PRO A 22 -4.58 0.98 -0.11
N SER A 23 -3.83 -0.07 -0.41
CA SER A 23 -2.36 -0.08 -0.32
C SER A 23 -1.81 -0.04 -1.74
N VAL A 24 -1.02 0.98 -2.07
CA VAL A 24 -0.56 1.26 -3.44
C VAL A 24 0.93 1.08 -3.57
N TYR A 25 1.36 0.34 -4.58
CA TYR A 25 2.75 -0.01 -4.86
C TYR A 25 3.09 0.35 -6.29
N GLY A 26 4.06 1.24 -6.48
CA GLY A 26 4.56 1.63 -7.79
C GLY A 26 5.97 1.09 -8.01
N ALA A 27 6.18 0.38 -9.12
CA ALA A 27 7.53 0.04 -9.56
C ALA A 27 8.22 1.24 -10.22
N CYS A 28 9.51 1.43 -9.93
CA CYS A 28 10.35 2.40 -10.62
C CYS A 28 11.30 1.68 -11.58
N ILE A 29 11.36 2.12 -12.83
CA ILE A 29 12.22 1.53 -13.86
C ILE A 29 13.46 2.41 -14.00
N ILE A 30 14.65 1.83 -14.04
CA ILE A 30 15.88 2.59 -14.28
C ILE A 30 16.18 2.56 -15.79
N ASN A 31 16.21 3.72 -16.42
CA ASN A 31 16.56 3.91 -17.83
C ASN A 31 17.61 5.02 -17.94
N ASP A 32 18.66 4.82 -18.74
CA ASP A 32 19.73 5.82 -18.97
C ASP A 32 20.27 6.43 -17.66
N GLU A 33 20.54 5.58 -16.66
CA GLU A 33 21.03 5.96 -15.32
C GLU A 33 20.06 6.84 -14.50
N ARG A 34 18.80 6.93 -14.91
CA ARG A 34 17.75 7.70 -14.22
C ARG A 34 16.65 6.79 -13.73
N VAL A 35 16.25 7.01 -12.48
CA VAL A 35 15.05 6.39 -11.92
C VAL A 35 13.83 7.04 -12.58
N SER A 36 13.07 6.26 -13.33
CA SER A 36 11.80 6.67 -13.93
C SER A 36 10.62 6.26 -13.05
N TYR A 37 9.57 7.06 -13.10
CA TYR A 37 8.30 6.82 -12.43
C TYR A 37 7.29 6.09 -13.31
N SER A 38 7.75 5.26 -14.26
CA SER A 38 6.92 4.67 -15.32
C SER A 38 6.80 3.15 -15.27
N GLY A 39 7.00 2.52 -14.11
CA GLY A 39 6.71 1.09 -13.91
C GLY A 39 5.26 0.79 -13.55
N PRO A 40 4.87 -0.51 -13.55
CA PRO A 40 3.54 -0.97 -13.16
C PRO A 40 3.13 -0.47 -11.77
N THR A 41 1.83 -0.35 -11.56
CA THR A 41 1.24 0.02 -10.27
C THR A 41 0.26 -1.05 -9.85
N PHE A 42 0.43 -1.55 -8.63
CA PHE A 42 -0.45 -2.50 -7.98
C PHE A 42 -1.19 -1.78 -6.85
N ALA A 43 -2.49 -2.02 -6.72
CA ALA A 43 -3.30 -1.50 -5.64
C ALA A 43 -4.05 -2.66 -4.99
N ALA A 44 -3.75 -2.94 -3.72
CA ALA A 44 -4.53 -3.87 -2.90
C ALA A 44 -5.66 -3.09 -2.23
N VAL A 45 -6.90 -3.53 -2.40
CA VAL A 45 -8.07 -2.96 -1.71
C VAL A 45 -8.40 -3.86 -0.52
N ARG A 46 -8.26 -3.32 0.69
CA ARG A 46 -8.36 -4.09 1.93
C ARG A 46 -9.55 -3.69 2.76
N SER A 47 -10.13 -4.63 3.49
CA SER A 47 -11.12 -4.30 4.51
C SER A 47 -10.43 -3.69 5.72
N GLY A 48 -10.71 -2.43 6.01
CA GLY A 48 -10.20 -1.73 7.20
C GLY A 48 -10.68 -2.29 8.53
N LYS A 49 -11.43 -3.41 8.56
CA LYS A 49 -11.83 -4.15 9.77
C LYS A 49 -11.25 -5.57 9.79
N HIS A 50 -11.17 -6.23 8.63
CA HIS A 50 -10.77 -7.65 8.54
C HIS A 50 -9.36 -7.87 8.03
N ASP A 51 -8.78 -6.87 7.36
CA ASP A 51 -7.46 -6.91 6.75
C ASP A 51 -6.82 -5.51 6.85
N HIS A 52 -6.35 -5.17 8.06
CA HIS A 52 -5.75 -3.87 8.31
C HIS A 52 -4.40 -3.73 7.60
N SER A 53 -4.13 -2.51 7.10
CA SER A 53 -2.76 -2.13 6.74
C SER A 53 -1.86 -2.34 7.96
N SER A 54 -0.82 -3.15 7.80
CA SER A 54 0.12 -3.49 8.86
C SER A 54 1.47 -3.85 8.23
N ALA A 55 2.55 -3.76 9.00
CA ALA A 55 3.89 -4.08 8.50
C ALA A 55 3.97 -5.47 7.84
N ILE A 56 3.32 -6.48 8.44
CA ILE A 56 3.28 -7.84 7.88
C ILE A 56 2.42 -7.92 6.62
N ALA A 57 1.33 -7.16 6.56
CA ALA A 57 0.49 -7.09 5.37
C ALA A 57 1.27 -6.50 4.17
N HIS A 58 2.10 -5.48 4.41
CA HIS A 58 2.98 -4.94 3.37
C HIS A 58 4.05 -5.94 2.92
N ALA A 59 4.54 -6.81 3.81
CA ALA A 59 5.46 -7.90 3.43
C ALA A 59 4.76 -8.99 2.60
N ASN A 60 3.52 -9.33 2.92
CA ASN A 60 2.72 -10.25 2.10
C ASN A 60 2.41 -9.66 0.72
N ASP A 61 2.18 -8.34 0.64
CA ASP A 61 2.02 -7.67 -0.65
C ASP A 61 3.32 -7.74 -1.46
N PHE A 62 4.49 -7.56 -0.83
CA PHE A 62 5.77 -7.76 -1.50
C PHE A 62 5.89 -9.18 -2.09
N ASP A 63 5.46 -10.21 -1.35
CA ASP A 63 5.42 -11.58 -1.86
C ASP A 63 4.56 -11.72 -3.11
N THR A 64 3.43 -11.00 -3.15
CA THR A 64 2.53 -10.98 -4.30
C THR A 64 3.18 -10.25 -5.47
N LEU A 65 3.76 -9.07 -5.23
CA LEU A 65 4.40 -8.24 -6.25
C LEU A 65 5.48 -9.02 -7.02
N VAL A 66 6.35 -9.76 -6.32
CA VAL A 66 7.42 -10.51 -6.99
C VAL A 66 6.94 -11.73 -7.78
N GLN A 67 5.67 -12.12 -7.62
CA GLN A 67 5.02 -13.19 -8.40
C GLN A 67 4.21 -12.67 -9.58
N LEU A 68 3.91 -11.36 -9.63
CA LEU A 68 3.12 -10.77 -10.69
C LEU A 68 3.96 -10.65 -11.99
N PRO A 69 3.45 -11.16 -13.13
CA PRO A 69 4.15 -11.04 -14.43
C PRO A 69 4.47 -9.59 -14.81
N GLU A 70 3.60 -8.65 -14.44
CA GLU A 70 3.78 -7.22 -14.70
C GLU A 70 5.03 -6.66 -14.01
N PHE A 71 5.41 -7.23 -12.85
CA PHE A 71 6.55 -6.80 -12.05
C PHE A 71 7.83 -7.56 -12.35
N GLU A 72 7.78 -8.66 -13.12
CA GLU A 72 8.91 -9.55 -13.39
C GLU A 72 10.19 -8.79 -13.78
N LYS A 73 10.09 -7.88 -14.76
CA LYS A 73 11.25 -7.09 -15.25
C LYS A 73 11.90 -6.23 -14.16
N VAL A 74 11.10 -5.76 -13.19
CA VAL A 74 11.56 -4.87 -12.13
C VAL A 74 12.02 -5.67 -10.92
N ALA A 75 11.29 -6.72 -10.54
CA ALA A 75 11.52 -7.49 -9.33
C ALA A 75 12.55 -8.61 -9.50
N LEU A 76 12.65 -9.22 -10.68
CA LEU A 76 13.41 -10.46 -10.87
C LEU A 76 14.66 -10.27 -11.73
N LEU A 77 15.66 -11.12 -11.48
CA LEU A 77 16.84 -11.37 -12.30
C LEU A 77 16.97 -12.89 -12.45
N ASP A 78 16.92 -13.39 -13.68
CA ASP A 78 17.01 -14.83 -13.98
C ASP A 78 16.01 -15.70 -13.18
N GLY A 79 14.79 -15.18 -12.97
CA GLY A 79 13.71 -15.86 -12.26
C GLY A 79 13.81 -15.84 -10.74
N THR A 80 14.81 -15.18 -10.15
CA THR A 80 14.93 -14.96 -8.71
C THR A 80 14.74 -13.48 -8.37
N VAL A 81 14.31 -13.18 -7.15
CA VAL A 81 14.20 -11.78 -6.71
C VAL A 81 15.57 -11.13 -6.74
N LYS A 82 15.66 -9.91 -7.29
CA LYS A 82 16.92 -9.17 -7.37
C LYS A 82 17.57 -9.07 -5.97
N PRO A 83 18.89 -9.28 -5.87
CA PRO A 83 19.57 -9.37 -4.58
C PRO A 83 19.57 -8.05 -3.79
N VAL A 84 19.37 -6.92 -4.47
CA VAL A 84 19.27 -5.60 -3.84
C VAL A 84 17.88 -5.05 -4.06
N VAL A 85 17.18 -4.78 -2.96
CA VAL A 85 15.82 -4.20 -2.97
C VAL A 85 15.84 -2.85 -2.28
N ILE A 86 15.19 -1.86 -2.90
CA ILE A 86 14.98 -0.52 -2.34
C ILE A 86 13.48 -0.24 -2.30
N LEU A 87 12.95 -0.02 -1.11
CA LEU A 87 11.56 0.36 -0.88
C LEU A 87 11.50 1.82 -0.45
N SER A 88 10.84 2.64 -1.26
CA SER A 88 10.47 4.01 -0.90
C SER A 88 9.06 4.00 -0.33
N VAL A 89 8.89 4.44 0.91
CA VAL A 89 7.63 4.36 1.67
C VAL A 89 7.16 5.74 2.11
N ASP A 90 5.86 5.86 2.40
CA ASP A 90 5.28 7.11 2.91
C ASP A 90 5.77 7.42 4.33
N GLY A 91 6.02 6.36 5.12
CA GLY A 91 6.57 6.48 6.46
C GLY A 91 5.51 6.62 7.55
N GLY A 92 4.26 6.26 7.24
CA GLY A 92 3.21 6.04 8.22
C GLY A 92 3.56 4.94 9.24
N PRO A 93 2.74 4.77 10.29
CA PRO A 93 3.04 3.88 11.42
C PRO A 93 3.40 2.45 11.04
N ASP A 94 2.85 1.92 9.94
CA ASP A 94 3.02 0.54 9.50
C ASP A 94 4.14 0.34 8.46
N GLU A 95 4.72 1.43 7.97
CA GLU A 95 5.77 1.41 6.93
C GLU A 95 7.08 2.06 7.42
N ASN A 96 7.02 2.89 8.45
CA ASN A 96 8.19 3.64 8.91
C ASN A 96 9.31 2.69 9.35
N PRO A 97 10.52 2.79 8.77
CA PRO A 97 11.63 1.88 9.07
C PRO A 97 12.19 2.05 10.49
N ARG A 98 11.74 3.06 11.24
CA ARG A 98 12.15 3.27 12.65
C ARG A 98 11.44 2.32 13.61
N TYR A 99 10.31 1.74 13.24
CA TYR A 99 9.52 0.93 14.15
C TYR A 99 9.94 -0.55 14.12
N PRO A 100 10.05 -1.21 15.29
CA PRO A 100 10.46 -2.62 15.37
C PRO A 100 9.62 -3.58 14.52
N LYS A 101 8.29 -3.38 14.48
CA LYS A 101 7.38 -4.19 13.66
C LYS A 101 7.71 -4.14 12.16
N THR A 102 8.11 -2.97 11.67
CA THR A 102 8.50 -2.77 10.27
C THR A 102 9.85 -3.41 9.99
N ILE A 103 10.80 -3.30 10.94
CA ILE A 103 12.10 -3.95 10.85
C ILE A 103 11.94 -5.48 10.84
N GLU A 104 11.04 -6.03 11.65
CA GLU A 104 10.74 -7.46 11.68
C GLU A 104 10.15 -7.95 10.35
N ALA A 105 9.15 -7.25 9.81
CA ALA A 105 8.60 -7.55 8.49
C ALA A 105 9.63 -7.41 7.36
N ALA A 106 10.51 -6.40 7.42
CA ALA A 106 11.61 -6.26 6.47
C ALA A 106 12.62 -7.42 6.58
N THR A 107 12.91 -7.86 7.81
CA THR A 107 13.82 -8.99 8.07
C THR A 107 13.26 -10.30 7.51
N SER A 108 11.93 -10.50 7.56
CA SER A 108 11.32 -11.69 6.96
C SER A 108 11.47 -11.69 5.44
N ILE A 109 11.26 -10.56 4.77
CA ILE A 109 11.51 -10.39 3.32
C ILE A 109 12.99 -10.69 3.00
N PHE A 110 13.91 -10.06 3.73
CA PHE A 110 15.35 -10.21 3.52
C PHE A 110 15.79 -11.67 3.58
N LYS A 111 15.34 -12.40 4.61
CA LYS A 111 15.68 -13.82 4.79
C LYS A 111 14.99 -14.71 3.75
N LYS A 112 13.71 -14.48 3.48
CA LYS A 112 12.90 -15.32 2.58
C LYS A 112 13.46 -15.31 1.15
N TYR A 113 13.87 -14.15 0.67
CA TYR A 113 14.38 -13.98 -0.69
C TYR A 113 15.90 -14.02 -0.80
N ASN A 114 16.61 -14.29 0.31
CA ASN A 114 18.07 -14.33 0.37
C ASN A 114 18.71 -13.09 -0.26
N LEU A 115 18.26 -11.91 0.18
CA LEU A 115 18.74 -10.63 -0.34
C LEU A 115 20.16 -10.35 0.16
N ASP A 116 20.96 -9.68 -0.66
CA ASP A 116 22.26 -9.12 -0.25
C ASP A 116 22.06 -7.79 0.49
N ALA A 117 21.05 -7.00 0.07
CA ALA A 117 20.71 -5.74 0.73
C ALA A 117 19.22 -5.39 0.59
N LEU A 118 18.65 -4.87 1.68
CA LEU A 118 17.30 -4.28 1.71
C LEU A 118 17.39 -2.87 2.29
N PHE A 119 17.05 -1.88 1.48
CA PHE A 119 16.95 -0.48 1.89
C PHE A 119 15.49 -0.08 1.98
N ILE A 120 15.08 0.49 3.12
CA ILE A 120 13.75 1.08 3.30
C ILE A 120 13.95 2.55 3.62
N VAL A 121 13.46 3.42 2.72
CA VAL A 121 13.66 4.86 2.79
C VAL A 121 12.32 5.57 2.88
N THR A 122 12.26 6.58 3.73
CA THR A 122 11.08 7.44 3.89
C THR A 122 11.51 8.89 3.78
N ASN A 123 10.64 9.72 3.23
CA ASN A 123 10.88 11.16 3.20
C ASN A 123 10.84 11.76 4.61
N ALA A 124 11.58 12.85 4.80
CA ALA A 124 11.55 13.60 6.05
C ALA A 124 10.19 14.30 6.24
N PRO A 125 9.71 14.47 7.49
CA PRO A 125 8.47 15.19 7.76
C PRO A 125 8.43 16.57 7.08
N GLY A 126 7.29 16.91 6.46
CA GLY A 126 7.11 18.17 5.74
C GLY A 126 7.65 18.17 4.30
N ARG A 127 8.06 17.01 3.78
CA ARG A 127 8.46 16.81 2.38
C ARG A 127 7.45 15.97 1.58
N SER A 128 6.23 15.78 2.07
CA SER A 128 5.13 15.03 1.44
C SER A 128 4.91 15.38 -0.05
N ALA A 129 5.02 16.65 -0.43
CA ALA A 129 4.93 17.08 -1.84
C ALA A 129 5.99 16.45 -2.78
N PHE A 130 7.08 15.93 -2.23
CA PHE A 130 8.16 15.21 -2.93
C PHE A 130 8.07 13.70 -2.74
N ASN A 131 7.07 13.21 -2.01
CA ASN A 131 6.85 11.80 -1.80
C ASN A 131 6.37 11.14 -3.10
N GLU A 132 7.16 10.20 -3.57
CA GLU A 132 6.93 9.49 -4.83
C GLU A 132 5.69 8.58 -4.72
N VAL A 133 5.44 8.04 -3.53
CA VAL A 133 4.28 7.20 -3.23
C VAL A 133 2.99 8.02 -3.30
N GLU A 134 2.94 9.17 -2.63
CA GLU A 134 1.78 10.08 -2.68
C GLU A 134 1.46 10.53 -4.12
N ARG A 135 2.50 10.79 -4.94
CA ARG A 135 2.32 11.16 -6.34
C ARG A 135 1.75 10.02 -7.20
N ARG A 136 2.07 8.77 -6.89
CA ARG A 136 1.47 7.58 -7.55
C ARG A 136 0.01 7.39 -7.17
N MET A 137 -0.37 7.75 -5.94
CA MET A 137 -1.76 7.71 -5.50
C MET A 137 -2.62 8.80 -6.14
N ALA A 138 -2.08 9.98 -6.41
CA ALA A 138 -2.83 11.12 -6.95
C ALA A 138 -3.68 10.81 -8.22
N PRO A 139 -3.13 10.22 -9.30
CA PRO A 139 -3.92 9.88 -10.49
C PRO A 139 -4.94 8.78 -10.21
N LEU A 140 -4.61 7.79 -9.38
CA LEU A 140 -5.57 6.75 -8.96
C LEU A 140 -6.76 7.36 -8.22
N SER A 141 -6.51 8.26 -7.26
CA SER A 141 -7.55 8.96 -6.52
C SER A 141 -8.44 9.82 -7.43
N HIS A 142 -7.87 10.39 -8.50
CA HIS A 142 -8.63 11.13 -9.48
C HIS A 142 -9.51 10.22 -10.35
N GLU A 143 -8.96 9.14 -10.91
CA GLU A 143 -9.71 8.21 -11.76
C GLU A 143 -10.76 7.40 -11.00
N LEU A 144 -10.48 7.05 -9.75
CA LEU A 144 -11.42 6.36 -8.87
C LEU A 144 -12.41 7.32 -8.20
N SER A 145 -12.31 8.63 -8.47
CA SER A 145 -13.26 9.60 -7.95
C SER A 145 -14.66 9.30 -8.49
N GLY A 146 -15.59 9.01 -7.59
CA GLY A 146 -16.96 8.63 -7.93
C GLY A 146 -17.19 7.14 -8.14
N LEU A 147 -16.18 6.28 -7.91
CA LEU A 147 -16.39 4.83 -7.86
C LEU A 147 -17.34 4.47 -6.70
N ILE A 148 -18.42 3.76 -7.00
CA ILE A 148 -19.36 3.23 -6.01
C ILE A 148 -19.16 1.72 -5.93
N LEU A 149 -18.65 1.25 -4.80
CA LEU A 149 -18.50 -0.17 -4.51
C LEU A 149 -19.74 -0.65 -3.73
N PRO A 150 -20.48 -1.67 -4.21
CA PRO A 150 -21.61 -2.22 -3.49
C PRO A 150 -21.13 -2.92 -2.21
N TYR A 151 -21.65 -2.53 -1.05
CA TYR A 151 -21.25 -3.11 0.24
C TYR A 151 -22.11 -4.32 0.64
N ASP A 152 -23.21 -4.58 -0.07
CA ASP A 152 -24.28 -5.50 0.32
C ASP A 152 -24.66 -6.47 -0.80
N TYR A 153 -23.74 -6.77 -1.72
CA TYR A 153 -23.98 -7.62 -2.90
C TYR A 153 -24.78 -8.90 -2.60
N TYR A 154 -24.47 -9.60 -1.51
CA TYR A 154 -25.18 -10.80 -1.09
C TYR A 154 -26.38 -10.53 -0.16
N SER A 155 -26.34 -9.45 0.60
CA SER A 155 -27.40 -8.85 1.44
C SER A 155 -26.80 -7.83 2.40
N ASN A 156 -27.66 -7.02 3.02
CA ASN A 156 -27.27 -6.06 4.04
C ASN A 156 -26.78 -6.77 5.32
N HIS A 157 -25.61 -6.36 5.81
CA HIS A 157 -24.95 -6.90 7.01
C HIS A 157 -24.86 -5.86 8.15
N LEU A 158 -25.47 -4.68 7.97
CA LEU A 158 -25.43 -3.55 8.88
C LEU A 158 -26.81 -3.28 9.51
N ASP A 159 -26.85 -2.83 10.77
CA ASP A 159 -28.05 -2.26 11.38
C ASP A 159 -28.31 -0.80 10.94
N ASP A 160 -29.40 -0.19 11.43
CA ASP A 160 -29.76 1.21 11.17
C ASP A 160 -28.71 2.21 11.66
N SER A 161 -27.87 1.78 12.60
CA SER A 161 -26.73 2.55 13.11
C SER A 161 -25.44 2.24 12.33
N GLY A 162 -25.49 1.47 11.24
CA GLY A 162 -24.36 1.08 10.42
C GLY A 162 -23.33 0.19 11.12
N LYS A 163 -23.73 -0.54 12.17
CA LYS A 163 -22.89 -1.51 12.87
C LYS A 163 -23.07 -2.89 12.25
N THR A 164 -21.99 -3.64 12.12
CA THR A 164 -22.03 -5.03 11.64
C THR A 164 -22.90 -5.90 12.56
N ILE A 165 -23.94 -6.51 12.01
CA ILE A 165 -24.79 -7.51 12.69
C ILE A 165 -24.48 -8.95 12.24
N ASP A 166 -23.85 -9.11 11.07
CA ASP A 166 -23.39 -10.41 10.55
C ASP A 166 -21.95 -10.27 10.01
N ASP A 167 -20.97 -10.73 10.79
CA ASP A 167 -19.54 -10.66 10.45
C ASP A 167 -19.17 -11.58 9.28
N ALA A 168 -19.84 -12.73 9.17
CA ALA A 168 -19.55 -13.69 8.11
C ALA A 168 -20.10 -13.21 6.75
N LEU A 169 -21.27 -12.58 6.75
CA LEU A 169 -21.83 -11.92 5.57
C LEU A 169 -21.00 -10.69 5.18
N GLU A 170 -20.56 -9.88 6.14
CA GLU A 170 -19.67 -8.75 5.89
C GLU A 170 -18.39 -9.17 5.18
N ARG A 171 -17.70 -10.23 5.66
CA ARG A 171 -16.50 -10.77 5.01
C ARG A 171 -16.77 -11.24 3.58
N ARG A 172 -17.90 -11.92 3.34
CA ARG A 172 -18.29 -12.36 1.99
C ARG A 172 -18.58 -11.19 1.04
N ASN A 173 -19.24 -10.14 1.54
CA ASN A 173 -19.45 -8.92 0.76
C ASN A 173 -18.13 -8.23 0.44
N PHE A 174 -17.20 -8.10 1.40
CA PHE A 174 -15.86 -7.54 1.16
C PHE A 174 -15.05 -8.30 0.13
N GLN A 175 -15.13 -9.64 0.10
CA GLN A 175 -14.43 -10.45 -0.91
C GLN A 175 -14.94 -10.22 -2.35
N ARG A 176 -16.14 -9.64 -2.51
CA ARG A 176 -16.77 -9.39 -3.81
C ARG A 176 -16.60 -7.96 -4.30
N ALA A 177 -16.51 -7.00 -3.38
CA ALA A 177 -16.34 -5.56 -3.66
C ALA A 177 -15.02 -5.29 -4.35
#